data_AF-A0A7S2QTL2-F1
#
_entry.id   AF-A0A7S2QTL2-F1
#
_cell.length_a   1.000
_cell.length_b   1.000
_cell.length_c   1.000
_cell.angle_alpha   90.00
_cell.angle_beta   90.00
_cell.angle_gamma   90.00
#
_symmetry.space_group_name_H-M   'P 1'
#
loop_
_entity.id
_entity.type
_entity.pdbx_description
1 polymer ?
#
loop_
_entity_poly.entity_id
_entity_poly.type
_entity_poly.pdbx_seq_one_letter_code
_entity_poly.pdbx_strand_id
1 'polypeptide(L)'
;AFNGGIARVWELARDMHVRDHPHVLLWLFQAYAVGTGMYGAQVWSTNWLTMDKTLDNPIHVKHMGFLKRTLRIKRSAHTWSVLRETGQIPMQFYWFRSAVRFWNNMIDANSCIVRNVMRADVQLMRENYVHCWSYQLRNAMRELQHAERFVDNMFYADKIELKTCCEDKKSLYEHVWNQAALYRPQDEAIPDFPGKKAVMYNHWFGVSNEVLSGKGGMPQYLSTTLPKKVMRDMARFRL
;
A
#
# COMPACT_ATOMS: atom_id res chain seq x y z
N ALA A 1 8.35 9.61 14.10
CA ALA A 1 6.87 9.52 14.17
C ALA A 1 6.35 8.10 13.99
N PHE A 2 6.51 7.46 12.82
CA PHE A 2 5.87 6.16 12.50
C PHE A 2 6.15 5.01 13.50
N ASN A 3 7.41 4.86 13.95
CA ASN A 3 7.75 3.88 14.98
C ASN A 3 7.03 4.12 16.31
N GLY A 4 6.75 5.38 16.65
CA GLY A 4 5.95 5.74 17.83
C GLY A 4 4.51 5.27 17.70
N GLY A 5 3.90 5.44 16.52
CA GLY A 5 2.57 4.90 16.22
C GLY A 5 2.53 3.37 16.35
N ILE A 6 3.53 2.67 15.80
CA ILE A 6 3.64 1.21 15.96
C ILE A 6 3.85 0.82 17.43
N ALA A 7 4.68 1.54 18.18
CA ALA A 7 4.92 1.27 19.59
C ALA A 7 3.63 1.42 20.41
N ARG A 8 2.85 2.47 20.13
CA ARG A 8 1.54 2.70 20.77
C ARG A 8 0.56 1.56 20.52
N VAL A 9 0.53 1.00 19.31
CA VAL A 9 -0.29 -0.18 19.01
C VAL A 9 0.04 -1.36 19.92
N TRP A 10 1.34 -1.63 20.13
CA TRP A 10 1.78 -2.72 21.00
C TRP A 10 1.56 -2.47 22.49
N GLU A 11 1.59 -1.21 22.91
CA GLU A 11 1.23 -0.79 24.27
C GLU A 11 -0.26 -1.03 24.52
N LEU A 12 -1.14 -0.47 23.68
CA LEU A 12 -2.59 -0.66 23.78
C LEU A 12 -3.00 -2.13 23.72
N ALA A 13 -2.38 -2.92 22.82
CA ALA A 13 -2.66 -4.33 22.72
C ALA A 13 -2.26 -5.14 23.97
N ARG A 14 -1.28 -4.64 24.74
CA ARG A 14 -0.86 -5.23 26.00
C ARG A 14 -1.85 -4.87 27.10
N ASP A 15 -2.19 -3.59 27.20
CA ASP A 15 -3.10 -3.06 28.23
C ASP A 15 -4.50 -3.67 28.12
N MET A 16 -4.96 -3.91 26.89
CA MET A 16 -6.25 -4.55 26.62
C MET A 16 -6.18 -6.09 26.57
N HIS A 17 -5.01 -6.70 26.80
CA HIS A 17 -4.80 -8.15 26.70
C HIS A 17 -5.17 -8.78 25.35
N VAL A 18 -5.10 -8.02 24.25
CA VAL A 18 -5.46 -8.44 22.88
C VAL A 18 -4.27 -8.74 21.98
N ARG A 19 -3.06 -8.86 22.53
CA ARG A 19 -1.82 -9.12 21.76
C ARG A 19 -1.87 -10.39 20.88
N ASP A 20 -2.69 -11.36 21.27
CA ASP A 20 -2.87 -12.62 20.54
C ASP A 20 -3.99 -12.55 19.48
N HIS A 21 -4.59 -11.38 19.23
CA HIS A 21 -5.68 -11.18 18.27
C HIS A 21 -5.22 -10.36 17.04
N PRO A 22 -4.84 -11.03 15.92
CA PRO A 22 -4.32 -10.36 14.73
C PRO A 22 -5.25 -9.27 14.17
N HIS A 23 -6.56 -9.54 14.08
CA HIS A 23 -7.52 -8.58 13.57
C HIS A 23 -7.54 -7.26 14.37
N VAL A 24 -7.46 -7.33 15.70
CA VAL A 24 -7.42 -6.14 16.57
C VAL A 24 -6.12 -5.38 16.35
N LEU A 25 -4.99 -6.07 16.22
CA LEU A 25 -3.71 -5.45 15.93
C LEU A 25 -3.70 -4.72 14.58
N LEU A 26 -4.31 -5.32 13.55
CA LEU A 26 -4.46 -4.69 12.23
C LEU A 26 -5.34 -3.44 12.30
N TRP A 27 -6.45 -3.50 13.04
CA TRP A 27 -7.33 -2.35 13.26
C TRP A 27 -6.64 -1.22 14.04
N LEU A 28 -5.96 -1.54 15.14
CA LEU A 28 -5.19 -0.57 15.91
C LEU A 28 -4.07 0.07 15.07
N PHE A 29 -3.42 -0.72 14.20
CA PHE A 29 -2.42 -0.18 13.28
C PHE A 29 -3.02 0.84 12.31
N GLN A 30 -4.18 0.56 11.73
CA GLN A 30 -4.90 1.50 10.89
C GLN A 30 -5.26 2.80 11.64
N ALA A 31 -5.71 2.68 12.89
CA ALA A 31 -6.09 3.85 13.69
C ALA A 31 -4.90 4.72 14.11
N TYR A 32 -3.78 4.13 14.56
CA TYR A 32 -2.70 4.86 15.23
C TYR A 32 -1.41 4.97 14.41
N ALA A 33 -1.06 3.95 13.62
CA ALA A 33 0.21 3.95 12.90
C ALA A 33 0.08 4.63 11.53
N VAL A 34 -1.01 4.37 10.78
CA VAL A 34 -1.18 4.91 9.43
C VAL A 34 -1.14 6.43 9.43
N GLY A 35 -1.88 7.11 10.31
CA GLY A 35 -1.86 8.57 10.42
C GLY A 35 -0.44 9.14 10.64
N THR A 36 0.37 8.51 11.50
CA THR A 36 1.77 8.93 11.70
C THR A 36 2.66 8.68 10.49
N GLY A 37 2.33 7.69 9.65
CA GLY A 37 3.02 7.40 8.38
C GLY A 37 2.54 8.28 7.21
N MET A 38 1.44 9.01 7.40
CA MET A 38 0.89 9.95 6.43
C MET A 38 1.41 11.37 6.59
N TYR A 39 2.06 11.69 7.71
CA TYR A 39 2.47 13.05 8.02
C TYR A 39 3.42 13.63 6.96
N GLY A 40 2.95 14.66 6.26
CA GLY A 40 3.68 15.34 5.18
C GLY A 40 3.87 14.51 3.91
N ALA A 41 3.28 13.31 3.83
CA ALA A 41 3.53 12.37 2.73
C ALA A 41 3.25 12.99 1.35
N GLN A 42 2.23 13.86 1.25
CA GLN A 42 1.92 14.55 0.01
C GLN A 42 3.10 15.33 -0.61
N VAL A 43 4.10 15.74 0.19
CA VAL A 43 5.27 16.48 -0.28
C VAL A 43 6.45 15.56 -0.56
N TRP A 44 6.82 14.70 0.39
CA TRP A 44 8.06 13.92 0.28
C TRP A 44 7.88 12.57 -0.44
N SER A 45 6.66 12.02 -0.54
CA SER A 45 6.47 10.62 -0.94
C SER A 45 6.57 10.35 -2.43
N THR A 46 6.60 11.38 -3.28
CA THR A 46 6.42 11.27 -4.73
C THR A 46 7.41 10.34 -5.42
N ASN A 47 8.64 10.27 -4.90
CA ASN A 47 9.68 9.36 -5.39
C ASN A 47 9.36 7.87 -5.25
N TRP A 48 8.37 7.49 -4.44
CA TRP A 48 8.01 6.09 -4.15
C TRP A 48 6.60 5.72 -4.62
N LEU A 49 5.97 6.55 -5.45
CA LEU A 49 4.58 6.32 -5.89
C LEU A 49 4.45 5.36 -7.07
N THR A 50 5.56 5.08 -7.77
CA THR A 50 5.62 4.09 -8.85
C THR A 50 5.61 2.67 -8.30
N MET A 51 5.21 1.72 -9.14
CA MET A 51 4.98 0.34 -8.73
C MET A 51 6.29 -0.38 -8.38
N ASP A 52 7.35 -0.12 -9.16
CA ASP A 52 8.71 -0.63 -8.93
C ASP A 52 9.24 -0.25 -7.54
N LYS A 53 8.98 0.98 -7.09
CA LYS A 53 9.46 1.52 -5.80
C LYS A 53 8.48 1.34 -4.66
N THR A 54 7.33 0.70 -4.91
CA THR A 54 6.27 0.57 -3.91
C THR A 54 6.73 -0.22 -2.67
N LEU A 55 7.73 -1.09 -2.79
CA LEU A 55 8.20 -1.90 -1.64
C LEU A 55 9.50 -1.38 -1.00
N ASP A 56 10.20 -0.44 -1.63
CA ASP A 56 11.57 -0.07 -1.25
C ASP A 56 11.67 1.00 -0.16
N ASN A 57 10.54 1.61 0.20
CA ASN A 57 10.57 2.71 1.15
C ASN A 57 10.71 2.22 2.62
N PRO A 58 11.47 2.95 3.47
CA PRO A 58 11.68 2.61 4.88
C PRO A 58 10.40 2.44 5.70
N ILE A 59 9.35 3.25 5.45
CA ILE A 59 8.07 3.13 6.18
C ILE A 59 7.37 1.82 5.82
N HIS A 60 7.42 1.41 4.55
CA HIS A 60 6.87 0.15 4.10
C HIS A 60 7.60 -1.03 4.74
N VAL A 61 8.93 -0.97 4.88
CA VAL A 61 9.70 -2.00 5.61
C VAL A 61 9.21 -2.15 7.06
N LYS A 62 8.90 -1.04 7.74
CA LYS A 62 8.34 -1.08 9.11
C LYS A 62 6.91 -1.59 9.15
N HIS A 63 6.07 -1.19 8.20
CA HIS A 63 4.71 -1.72 8.03
C HIS A 63 4.74 -3.25 7.83
N MET A 64 5.57 -3.75 6.91
CA MET A 64 5.73 -5.18 6.68
C MET A 64 6.32 -5.90 7.90
N GLY A 65 7.27 -5.29 8.58
CA GLY A 65 7.81 -5.82 9.82
C GLY A 65 6.74 -5.93 10.91
N PHE A 66 5.77 -5.02 10.95
CA PHE A 66 4.60 -5.12 11.84
C PHE A 66 3.69 -6.28 11.41
N LEU A 67 3.23 -6.33 10.15
CA LEU A 67 2.33 -7.38 9.65
C LEU A 67 2.91 -8.79 9.85
N LYS A 68 4.20 -8.99 9.50
CA LYS A 68 4.87 -10.28 9.65
C LYS A 68 4.99 -10.70 11.13
N ARG A 69 5.17 -9.75 12.05
CA ARG A 69 5.16 -10.03 13.50
C ARG A 69 3.77 -10.38 14.01
N THR A 70 2.74 -9.67 13.55
CA THR A 70 1.34 -9.94 13.87
C THR A 70 0.93 -11.35 13.44
N LEU A 71 1.35 -11.79 12.24
CA LEU A 71 1.11 -13.14 11.72
C LEU A 71 2.11 -14.20 12.23
N ARG A 72 3.16 -13.78 12.94
CA ARG A 72 4.26 -14.64 13.46
C ARG A 72 5.04 -15.40 12.38
N ILE A 73 5.10 -14.87 11.18
CA ILE A 73 5.80 -15.46 10.03
C ILE A 73 7.25 -14.95 9.91
N LYS A 74 8.09 -15.67 9.15
CA LYS A 74 9.49 -15.27 8.89
C LYS A 74 9.53 -13.96 8.12
N ARG A 75 10.62 -13.20 8.32
CA ARG A 75 10.89 -11.95 7.60
C ARG A 75 11.00 -12.14 6.09
N SER A 76 11.37 -13.33 5.62
CA SER A 76 11.49 -13.71 4.21
C SER A 76 10.15 -14.02 3.52
N ALA A 77 9.03 -14.01 4.23
CA ALA A 77 7.71 -14.21 3.62
C ALA A 77 7.44 -13.17 2.52
N HIS A 78 6.79 -13.58 1.44
CA HIS A 78 6.54 -12.72 0.28
C HIS A 78 5.62 -11.55 0.64
N THR A 79 6.05 -10.32 0.31
CA THR A 79 5.39 -9.08 0.79
C THR A 79 3.97 -8.94 0.27
N TRP A 80 3.72 -9.15 -1.03
CA TRP A 80 2.39 -9.04 -1.61
C TRP A 80 1.42 -10.06 -1.03
N SER A 81 1.88 -11.28 -0.76
CA SER A 81 1.04 -12.34 -0.19
C SER A 81 0.61 -12.02 1.25
N VAL A 82 1.49 -11.42 2.04
CA VAL A 82 1.18 -10.97 3.40
C VAL A 82 0.19 -9.80 3.40
N LEU A 83 0.36 -8.83 2.50
CA LEU A 83 -0.58 -7.73 2.33
C LEU A 83 -1.97 -8.26 1.95
N ARG A 84 -2.02 -9.23 1.03
CA ARG A 84 -3.25 -9.90 0.63
C ARG A 84 -3.92 -10.59 1.82
N GLU A 85 -3.23 -11.51 2.52
CA GLU A 85 -3.81 -12.23 3.67
C GLU A 85 -4.41 -11.30 4.73
N THR A 86 -3.73 -10.18 5.00
CA THR A 86 -4.15 -9.21 6.02
C THR A 86 -5.18 -8.20 5.54
N GLY A 87 -5.57 -8.24 4.26
CA GLY A 87 -6.46 -7.26 3.65
C GLY A 87 -5.89 -5.84 3.67
N GLN A 88 -4.57 -5.69 3.78
CA GLN A 88 -3.90 -4.40 3.89
C GLN A 88 -3.40 -3.94 2.51
N ILE A 89 -3.51 -2.64 2.26
CA ILE A 89 -2.97 -2.00 1.06
C ILE A 89 -1.60 -1.38 1.40
N PRO A 90 -0.62 -1.35 0.47
CA PRO A 90 0.63 -0.62 0.67
C PRO A 90 0.42 0.82 1.16
N MET A 91 1.31 1.32 2.03
CA MET A 91 1.28 2.71 2.52
C MET A 91 1.28 3.73 1.36
N GLN A 92 1.94 3.38 0.27
CA GLN A 92 2.06 4.13 -0.97
C GLN A 92 0.70 4.46 -1.60
N PHE A 93 -0.32 3.64 -1.43
CA PHE A 93 -1.67 3.97 -1.88
C PHE A 93 -2.21 5.23 -1.19
N TYR A 94 -2.06 5.29 0.14
CA TYR A 94 -2.53 6.42 0.91
C TYR A 94 -1.72 7.68 0.58
N TRP A 95 -0.42 7.53 0.38
CA TRP A 95 0.47 8.60 -0.06
C TRP A 95 0.10 9.14 -1.43
N PHE A 96 -0.14 8.24 -2.38
CA PHE A 96 -0.60 8.56 -3.71
C PHE A 96 -1.89 9.39 -3.66
N ARG A 97 -2.91 8.89 -2.95
CA ARG A 97 -4.17 9.60 -2.73
C ARG A 97 -3.95 10.99 -2.11
N SER A 98 -3.02 11.11 -1.16
CA SER A 98 -2.68 12.38 -0.52
C SER A 98 -1.98 13.35 -1.47
N ALA A 99 -1.07 12.86 -2.32
CA ALA A 99 -0.39 13.65 -3.33
C ALA A 99 -1.36 14.18 -4.41
N VAL A 100 -2.31 13.35 -4.86
CA VAL A 100 -3.34 13.78 -5.82
C VAL A 100 -4.27 14.83 -5.22
N ARG A 101 -4.67 14.66 -3.95
CA ARG A 101 -5.42 15.71 -3.22
C ARG A 101 -4.64 17.01 -3.11
N PHE A 102 -3.35 16.91 -2.82
CA PHE A 102 -2.47 18.06 -2.71
C PHE A 102 -2.32 18.78 -4.04
N TRP A 103 -2.14 18.04 -5.15
CA TRP A 103 -2.19 18.59 -6.51
C TRP A 103 -3.48 19.40 -6.73
N ASN A 104 -4.65 18.79 -6.51
CA ASN A 104 -5.94 19.46 -6.74
C ASN A 104 -6.08 20.73 -5.89
N ASN A 105 -5.64 20.68 -4.62
CA ASN A 105 -5.67 21.84 -3.74
C ASN A 105 -4.70 22.95 -4.18
N MET A 106 -3.56 22.62 -4.80
CA MET A 106 -2.63 23.61 -5.35
C MET A 106 -3.20 24.27 -6.61
N ILE A 107 -3.91 23.52 -7.45
CA ILE A 107 -4.63 24.07 -8.62
C ILE A 107 -5.71 25.07 -8.17
N ASP A 108 -6.46 24.73 -7.11
CA ASP A 108 -7.51 25.59 -6.53
C ASP A 108 -7.01 26.74 -5.65
N ALA A 109 -5.69 26.86 -5.44
CA ALA A 109 -5.17 27.80 -4.46
C ALA A 109 -5.38 29.26 -4.89
N ASN A 110 -6.04 30.05 -4.03
CA ASN A 110 -6.22 31.49 -4.27
C ASN A 110 -4.91 32.28 -4.13
N SER A 111 -3.89 31.73 -3.48
CA SER A 111 -2.59 32.38 -3.30
C SER A 111 -1.82 32.50 -4.62
N CYS A 112 -1.36 33.71 -4.97
CA CYS A 112 -0.52 33.94 -6.14
C CYS A 112 0.82 33.18 -6.04
N ILE A 113 1.42 33.12 -4.84
CA ILE A 113 2.69 32.40 -4.61
C ILE A 113 2.54 30.92 -4.94
N VAL A 114 1.54 30.25 -4.36
CA VAL A 114 1.27 28.82 -4.63
C VAL A 114 1.04 28.57 -6.12
N ARG A 115 0.25 29.43 -6.79
CA ARG A 115 0.03 29.31 -8.24
C ARG A 115 1.32 29.48 -9.05
N ASN A 116 2.19 30.40 -8.68
CA ASN A 116 3.47 30.61 -9.36
C ASN A 116 4.42 29.43 -9.15
N VAL A 117 4.53 28.92 -7.91
CA VAL A 117 5.31 27.73 -7.60
C VAL A 117 4.79 26.52 -8.38
N MET A 118 3.47 26.33 -8.42
CA MET A 118 2.84 25.24 -9.14
C MET A 118 3.11 25.31 -10.65
N ARG A 119 3.00 26.50 -11.25
CA ARG A 119 3.34 26.72 -12.66
C ARG A 119 4.80 26.42 -12.96
N ALA A 120 5.72 26.84 -12.09
CA ALA A 120 7.14 26.55 -12.25
C ALA A 120 7.43 25.05 -12.15
N ASP A 121 6.83 24.34 -11.19
CA ASP A 121 7.00 22.89 -11.02
C ASP A 121 6.42 22.09 -12.21
N VAL A 122 5.27 22.51 -12.75
CA VAL A 122 4.70 21.96 -14.00
C VAL A 122 5.59 22.24 -15.20
N GLN A 123 6.18 23.43 -15.30
CA GLN A 123 7.11 23.76 -16.38
C GLN A 123 8.34 22.84 -16.34
N LEU A 124 8.94 22.64 -15.15
CA LEU A 124 10.02 21.68 -14.96
C LEU A 124 9.61 20.25 -15.36
N MET A 125 8.37 19.84 -15.04
CA MET A 125 7.85 18.55 -15.48
C MET A 125 7.76 18.43 -17.01
N ARG A 126 7.30 19.49 -17.70
CA ARG A 126 7.22 19.52 -19.18
C ARG A 126 8.60 19.42 -19.82
N GLU A 127 9.60 20.03 -19.20
CA GLU A 127 11.02 19.93 -19.57
C GLU A 127 11.65 18.59 -19.14
N ASN A 128 10.87 17.66 -18.59
CA ASN A 128 11.30 16.34 -18.13
C ASN A 128 12.38 16.35 -17.04
N TYR A 129 12.39 17.37 -16.17
CA TYR A 129 13.28 17.39 -15.02
C TYR A 129 12.87 16.34 -13.98
N VAL A 130 13.67 15.27 -13.87
CA VAL A 130 13.29 14.04 -13.14
C VAL A 130 13.12 14.21 -11.63
N HIS A 131 13.70 15.26 -11.06
CA HIS A 131 13.66 15.51 -9.63
C HIS A 131 12.52 16.45 -9.20
N CYS A 132 11.74 17.03 -10.13
CA CYS A 132 10.60 17.85 -9.73
C CYS A 132 9.42 17.00 -9.24
N TRP A 133 8.61 17.61 -8.38
CA TRP A 133 7.53 16.92 -7.69
C TRP A 133 6.43 16.48 -8.67
N SER A 134 6.02 17.38 -9.57
CA SER A 134 5.03 17.08 -10.61
C SER A 134 5.49 16.00 -11.58
N TYR A 135 6.79 15.93 -11.91
CA TYR A 135 7.33 14.86 -12.76
C TYR A 135 7.20 13.49 -12.09
N GLN A 136 7.56 13.39 -10.82
CA GLN A 136 7.45 12.14 -10.07
C GLN A 136 5.99 11.70 -9.94
N LEU A 137 5.07 12.63 -9.65
CA LEU A 137 3.64 12.33 -9.61
C LEU A 137 3.13 11.90 -11.00
N ARG A 138 3.52 12.58 -12.08
CA ARG A 138 3.17 12.21 -13.47
C ARG A 138 3.66 10.81 -13.81
N ASN A 139 4.87 10.45 -13.40
CA ASN A 139 5.37 9.09 -13.63
C ASN A 139 4.54 8.03 -12.92
N ALA A 140 4.06 8.30 -11.70
CA ALA A 140 3.14 7.39 -11.03
C ALA A 140 1.77 7.31 -11.72
N MET A 141 1.31 8.38 -12.36
CA MET A 141 0.06 8.39 -13.16
C MET A 141 0.17 7.58 -14.44
N ARG A 142 1.36 7.48 -15.04
CA ARG A 142 1.59 6.73 -16.29
C ARG A 142 1.36 5.22 -16.14
N GLU A 143 1.40 4.70 -14.92
CA GLU A 143 1.15 3.29 -14.63
C GLU A 143 -0.34 2.95 -14.50
N LEU A 144 -1.23 3.96 -14.57
CA LEU A 144 -2.65 3.80 -14.37
C LEU A 144 -3.38 3.47 -15.68
N GLN A 145 -4.55 2.85 -15.55
CA GLN A 145 -5.36 2.47 -16.72
C GLN A 145 -5.77 3.69 -17.55
N HIS A 146 -6.13 4.80 -16.90
CA HIS A 146 -6.51 6.05 -17.55
C HIS A 146 -5.35 7.06 -17.60
N ALA A 147 -4.12 6.57 -17.77
CA ALA A 147 -2.89 7.38 -17.73
C ALA A 147 -2.93 8.63 -18.62
N GLU A 148 -3.37 8.51 -19.87
CA GLU A 148 -3.41 9.63 -20.83
C GLU A 148 -4.18 10.82 -20.27
N ARG A 149 -5.42 10.58 -19.81
CA ARG A 149 -6.28 11.60 -19.21
C ARG A 149 -5.63 12.27 -17.99
N PHE A 150 -5.00 11.49 -17.11
CA PHE A 150 -4.37 12.06 -15.91
C PHE A 150 -3.12 12.87 -16.25
N VAL A 151 -2.32 12.38 -17.19
CA VAL A 151 -1.11 13.07 -17.66
C VAL A 151 -1.46 14.36 -18.38
N ASP A 152 -2.52 14.38 -19.21
CA ASP A 152 -3.01 15.58 -19.87
C ASP A 152 -3.49 16.61 -18.86
N ASN A 153 -4.31 16.21 -17.87
CA ASN A 153 -4.74 17.10 -16.80
C ASN A 153 -3.53 17.70 -16.06
N MET A 154 -2.50 16.89 -15.79
CA MET A 154 -1.25 17.42 -15.22
C MET A 154 -0.54 18.40 -16.16
N PHE A 155 -0.48 18.09 -17.45
CA PHE A 155 0.16 18.93 -18.45
C PHE A 155 -0.51 20.30 -18.54
N TYR A 156 -1.84 20.37 -18.48
CA TYR A 156 -2.62 21.61 -18.54
C TYR A 156 -2.85 22.27 -17.17
N ALA A 157 -2.24 21.74 -16.10
CA ALA A 157 -2.44 22.22 -14.73
C ALA A 157 -3.92 22.24 -14.29
N ASP A 158 -4.63 21.16 -14.60
CA ASP A 158 -6.04 20.96 -14.27
C ASP A 158 -6.23 19.89 -13.17
N LYS A 159 -7.43 19.81 -12.62
CA LYS A 159 -7.80 18.86 -11.58
C LYS A 159 -7.77 17.42 -12.09
N ILE A 160 -7.39 16.53 -11.19
CA ILE A 160 -7.40 15.09 -11.39
C ILE A 160 -8.61 14.51 -10.67
N GLU A 161 -9.36 13.66 -11.36
CA GLU A 161 -10.49 12.94 -10.77
C GLU A 161 -9.99 11.92 -9.74
N LEU A 162 -10.01 12.31 -8.47
CA LEU A 162 -9.39 11.54 -7.38
C LEU A 162 -9.96 10.12 -7.25
N LYS A 163 -11.26 9.95 -7.46
CA LYS A 163 -11.94 8.65 -7.29
C LYS A 163 -11.42 7.64 -8.30
N THR A 164 -11.51 7.95 -9.59
CA THR A 164 -11.02 7.13 -10.71
C THR A 164 -9.53 6.83 -10.54
N CYS A 165 -8.76 7.84 -10.16
CA CYS A 165 -7.31 7.70 -9.94
C CYS A 165 -6.98 6.71 -8.80
N CYS A 166 -7.74 6.74 -7.70
CA CYS A 166 -7.58 5.77 -6.61
C CYS A 166 -8.06 4.37 -7.01
N GLU A 167 -9.11 4.26 -7.81
CA GLU A 167 -9.62 2.98 -8.32
C GLU A 167 -8.57 2.32 -9.24
N ASP A 168 -8.01 3.06 -10.20
CA ASP A 168 -6.93 2.57 -11.06
C ASP A 168 -5.71 2.09 -10.25
N LYS A 169 -5.30 2.85 -9.22
CA LYS A 169 -4.16 2.45 -8.38
C LYS A 169 -4.45 1.19 -7.57
N LYS A 170 -5.70 0.98 -7.12
CA LYS A 170 -6.10 -0.27 -6.47
C LYS A 170 -6.07 -1.44 -7.45
N SER A 171 -6.64 -1.25 -8.64
CA SER A 171 -6.63 -2.25 -9.71
C SER A 171 -5.21 -2.69 -10.08
N LEU A 172 -4.24 -1.77 -10.06
CA LEU A 172 -2.83 -2.09 -10.27
C LEU A 172 -2.28 -3.06 -9.20
N TYR A 173 -2.61 -2.86 -7.92
CA TYR A 173 -2.20 -3.78 -6.85
C TYR A 173 -2.96 -5.11 -6.93
N GLU A 174 -4.25 -5.08 -7.28
CA GLU A 174 -5.04 -6.29 -7.50
C GLU A 174 -4.49 -7.12 -8.65
N HIS A 175 -4.01 -6.50 -9.73
CA HIS A 175 -3.35 -7.20 -10.82
C HIS A 175 -2.16 -8.02 -10.30
N VAL A 176 -1.30 -7.42 -9.46
CA VAL A 176 -0.17 -8.14 -8.84
C VAL A 176 -0.62 -9.29 -7.95
N TRP A 177 -1.68 -9.10 -7.15
CA TRP A 177 -2.23 -10.19 -6.35
C TRP A 177 -2.80 -11.32 -7.20
N ASN A 178 -3.46 -10.98 -8.31
CA ASN A 178 -4.09 -11.93 -9.20
C ASN A 178 -3.07 -12.74 -9.99
N GLN A 179 -1.87 -12.22 -10.27
CA GLN A 179 -0.81 -13.00 -10.94
C GLN A 179 -0.46 -14.30 -10.18
N ALA A 180 -0.43 -14.27 -8.85
CA ALA A 180 -0.19 -15.47 -8.04
C ALA A 180 -1.38 -16.44 -8.00
N ALA A 181 -2.58 -15.98 -8.38
CA ALA A 181 -3.78 -16.81 -8.46
C ALA A 181 -3.91 -17.54 -9.81
N LEU A 182 -3.13 -17.16 -10.82
CA LEU A 182 -3.12 -17.80 -12.14
C LEU A 182 -2.44 -19.17 -12.14
N TYR A 183 -1.65 -19.47 -11.10
CA TYR A 183 -0.84 -20.69 -11.01
C TYR A 183 -1.29 -21.54 -9.83
N ARG A 184 -1.13 -22.86 -9.98
CA ARG A 184 -1.27 -23.83 -8.89
C ARG A 184 0.11 -24.17 -8.33
N PRO A 185 0.22 -24.50 -7.04
CA PRO A 185 1.49 -24.92 -6.44
C PRO A 185 2.18 -26.11 -7.14
N GLN A 186 1.40 -26.93 -7.85
CA GLN A 186 1.86 -28.13 -8.56
C GLN A 186 2.35 -27.85 -9.99
N ASP A 187 2.18 -26.63 -10.50
CA ASP A 187 2.58 -26.31 -11.86
C ASP A 187 4.10 -26.42 -12.03
N GLU A 188 4.54 -27.06 -13.12
CA GLU A 188 5.95 -27.33 -13.40
C GLU A 188 6.72 -26.05 -13.75
N ALA A 189 6.05 -25.07 -14.38
CA ALA A 189 6.63 -23.81 -14.83
C ALA A 189 5.95 -22.62 -14.15
N ILE A 190 6.44 -22.24 -12.97
CA ILE A 190 6.04 -21.00 -12.30
C ILE A 190 7.08 -19.92 -12.62
N PRO A 191 6.68 -18.75 -13.17
CA PRO A 191 7.61 -17.67 -13.48
C PRO A 191 8.28 -17.10 -12.23
N ASP A 192 9.45 -16.46 -12.42
CA ASP A 192 10.22 -15.82 -11.32
C ASP A 192 9.38 -14.82 -10.52
N PHE A 193 8.54 -14.05 -11.21
CA PHE A 193 7.48 -13.26 -10.62
C PHE A 193 6.13 -13.83 -11.02
N PRO A 194 5.24 -14.19 -10.07
CA PRO A 194 5.33 -13.92 -8.63
C PRO A 194 6.20 -14.93 -7.84
N GLY A 195 6.63 -16.03 -8.48
CA GLY A 195 7.48 -17.05 -7.86
C GLY A 195 6.71 -18.09 -7.03
N LYS A 196 7.29 -19.28 -6.90
CA LYS A 196 6.65 -20.45 -6.24
C LYS A 196 6.17 -20.19 -4.82
N LYS A 197 6.94 -19.43 -4.03
CA LYS A 197 6.56 -19.06 -2.65
C LYS A 197 5.30 -18.20 -2.61
N ALA A 198 5.19 -17.23 -3.50
CA ALA A 198 4.02 -16.38 -3.56
C ALA A 198 2.77 -17.16 -4.00
N VAL A 199 2.91 -18.06 -4.98
CA VAL A 199 1.84 -18.95 -5.45
C VAL A 199 1.37 -19.88 -4.33
N MET A 200 2.28 -20.58 -3.65
CA MET A 200 1.93 -21.43 -2.51
C MET A 200 1.20 -20.66 -1.42
N TYR A 201 1.75 -19.53 -1.00
CA TYR A 201 1.14 -18.70 0.03
C TYR A 201 -0.26 -18.24 -0.38
N ASN A 202 -0.38 -17.74 -1.60
CA ASN A 202 -1.63 -17.21 -2.13
C ASN A 202 -2.72 -18.29 -2.22
N HIS A 203 -2.35 -19.50 -2.63
CA HIS A 203 -3.27 -20.63 -2.74
C HIS A 203 -3.92 -20.99 -1.39
N TRP A 204 -3.15 -20.96 -0.30
CA TRP A 204 -3.63 -21.40 1.02
C TRP A 204 -4.15 -20.27 1.92
N PHE A 205 -3.64 -19.05 1.76
CA PHE A 205 -3.89 -17.93 2.68
C PHE A 205 -4.35 -16.64 1.98
N GLY A 206 -4.40 -16.62 0.65
CA GLY A 206 -4.89 -15.47 -0.10
C GLY A 206 -6.38 -15.22 0.16
N VAL A 207 -6.75 -13.94 0.30
CA VAL A 207 -8.15 -13.52 0.45
C VAL A 207 -8.74 -13.08 -0.88
N SER A 208 -10.08 -13.08 -0.95
CA SER A 208 -10.82 -12.46 -2.06
C SER A 208 -10.50 -10.97 -2.15
N ASN A 209 -10.47 -10.44 -3.38
CA ASN A 209 -10.23 -9.01 -3.62
C ASN A 209 -11.34 -8.14 -3.02
N GLU A 210 -12.51 -8.71 -2.73
CA GLU A 210 -13.61 -8.03 -2.05
C GLU A 210 -13.20 -7.45 -0.69
N VAL A 211 -12.21 -8.05 -0.01
CA VAL A 211 -11.69 -7.53 1.28
C VAL A 211 -11.14 -6.10 1.14
N LEU A 212 -10.54 -5.77 0.00
CA LEU A 212 -9.92 -4.46 -0.25
C LEU A 212 -10.93 -3.37 -0.60
N SER A 213 -12.09 -3.79 -1.11
CA SER A 213 -13.25 -2.93 -1.30
C SER A 213 -14.03 -2.70 0.00
N GLY A 214 -13.59 -3.31 1.12
CA GLY A 214 -14.29 -3.27 2.41
C GLY A 214 -15.56 -4.11 2.44
N LYS A 215 -15.82 -4.89 1.38
CA LYS A 215 -17.00 -5.77 1.25
C LYS A 215 -16.71 -7.21 1.72
N GLY A 216 -15.45 -7.63 1.65
CA GLY A 216 -15.00 -8.94 2.15
C GLY A 216 -14.53 -8.86 3.59
N GLY A 217 -14.91 -9.86 4.40
CA GLY A 217 -14.37 -10.02 5.74
C GLY A 217 -12.92 -10.51 5.70
N MET A 218 -12.11 -10.11 6.70
CA MET A 218 -10.82 -10.75 6.94
C MET A 218 -11.00 -12.26 7.16
N PRO A 219 -9.98 -13.10 6.87
CA PRO A 219 -10.04 -14.52 7.15
C PRO A 219 -10.48 -14.78 8.59
N GLN A 220 -11.45 -15.67 8.76
CA GLN A 220 -12.05 -15.95 10.08
C GLN A 220 -11.00 -16.36 11.12
N TYR A 221 -9.94 -17.06 10.71
CA TYR A 221 -8.87 -17.47 11.63
C TYR A 221 -8.06 -16.28 12.20
N LEU A 222 -8.11 -15.09 11.58
CA LEU A 222 -7.49 -13.87 12.13
C LEU A 222 -8.38 -13.20 13.19
N SER A 223 -9.68 -13.48 13.18
CA SER A 223 -10.64 -13.03 14.19
C SER A 223 -10.83 -14.01 15.34
N THR A 224 -10.59 -15.31 15.11
CA THR A 224 -10.74 -16.35 16.13
C THR A 224 -9.56 -16.44 17.09
N THR A 225 -9.84 -16.63 18.38
CA THR A 225 -8.82 -16.95 19.39
C THR A 225 -8.35 -18.39 19.19
N LEU A 226 -7.19 -18.56 18.56
CA LEU A 226 -6.58 -19.87 18.33
C LEU A 226 -5.58 -20.23 19.45
N PRO A 227 -5.47 -21.51 19.85
CA PRO A 227 -4.42 -21.95 20.76
C PRO A 227 -3.02 -21.59 20.23
N LYS A 228 -2.11 -21.19 21.12
CA LYS A 228 -0.75 -20.76 20.75
C LYS A 228 0.02 -21.77 19.89
N LYS A 229 -0.22 -23.06 20.09
CA LYS A 229 0.35 -24.16 19.29
C LYS A 229 -0.15 -24.10 17.84
N VAL A 230 -1.47 -24.01 17.64
CA VAL A 230 -2.11 -23.89 16.32
C VAL A 230 -1.61 -22.67 15.57
N MET A 231 -1.55 -21.50 16.23
CA MET A 231 -0.99 -20.29 15.61
C MET A 231 0.45 -20.48 15.13
N ARG A 232 1.28 -21.16 15.92
CA ARG A 232 2.69 -21.43 15.57
C ARG A 232 2.79 -22.38 14.39
N ASP A 233 1.97 -23.42 14.36
CA ASP A 233 1.97 -24.40 13.28
C ASP A 233 1.47 -23.75 11.97
N MET A 234 0.38 -22.97 12.01
CA MET A 234 -0.06 -22.17 10.87
C MET A 234 1.01 -21.20 10.37
N ALA A 235 1.76 -20.56 11.27
CA ALA A 235 2.84 -19.66 10.89
C ALA A 235 3.99 -20.39 10.18
N ARG A 236 4.24 -21.66 10.53
CA ARG A 236 5.23 -22.52 9.85
C ARG A 236 4.77 -22.95 8.46
N PHE A 237 3.48 -23.21 8.27
CA PHE A 237 2.92 -23.58 6.96
C PHE A 237 2.96 -22.45 5.92
N ARG A 238 3.02 -21.19 6.35
CA ARG A 238 3.10 -20.01 5.47
C ARG A 238 4.48 -19.81 4.80
N LEU A 239 5.44 -20.71 4.97
CA LEU A 239 6.87 -20.48 4.73
C LEU A 239 7.59 -21.58 3.97
#